data_AF-A0A2S0S4F8-F1
#
_entry.id   AF-A0A2S0S4F8-F1
#
_cell.length_a   1.000
_cell.length_b   1.000
_cell.length_c   1.000
_cell.angle_alpha   90.00
_cell.angle_beta   90.00
_cell.angle_gamma   90.00
#
_symmetry.space_group_name_H-M   'P 1'
#
loop_
_entity.id
_entity.type
_entity.pdbx_description
1 polymer ?
#
loop_
_entity_poly.entity_id
_entity_poly.type
_entity_poly.pdbx_seq_one_letter_code
_entity_poly.pdbx_strand_id
1 'polypeptide(L)'
;MLPKKDDKFKSYLNLGIIRLEKLTKDKYLPYLERHLNNETSLLKFLPFSTSTIDLSNILKPNLDGNMTGLDYYSNKVGGIYLIVPKLSNSFYIGSAINFRSRFIQHVRYSSKKQSEDNKFYTFVNGDWTQFFWTPLNIVPNLALEFIKRYPDYKLNLNDLYILRSFTQFELLFLEQSYINMFKPDLNTHTLVNFPFSNWTSAYSSNIIGSIEVLVLDENNIPIGEYTSKYQAANALGFSSTTLRRYINTSILLFSPILDQKVKLIETKNPLSTKKVVFNSNITIPTIRSLDLNNIESGKLVAYSKDKQNIFGTYNSPNEASLILDGKKDSKYISRYINKERTVMVGPNKTQVYFVMNPSYLNNLALRRKPRKATNTRSILLKDTILGTSLKFSTIKEMLAYLNIKSTGATGFVKRYMNPTKLYKNRYEFHYINS
;
A
#
# COMPACT_ATOMS: atom_id res chain seq x y z
N MET A 1 -8.60 23.42 -26.58
CA MET A 1 -9.06 22.63 -27.75
C MET A 1 -8.43 21.25 -27.65
N LEU A 2 -9.21 20.18 -27.47
CA LEU A 2 -8.69 18.81 -27.45
C LEU A 2 -8.76 18.18 -28.87
N PRO A 3 -7.80 17.30 -29.23
CA PRO A 3 -7.68 16.75 -30.58
C PRO A 3 -8.82 15.79 -30.95
N LYS A 4 -9.15 15.72 -32.25
CA LYS A 4 -10.22 14.88 -32.82
C LYS A 4 -9.93 13.38 -32.66
N LYS A 5 -11.00 12.57 -32.59
CA LYS A 5 -10.96 11.09 -32.49
C LYS A 5 -10.03 10.47 -33.54
N ASP A 6 -9.12 9.60 -33.10
CA ASP A 6 -8.22 8.80 -33.94
C ASP A 6 -8.74 7.36 -34.03
N ASP A 7 -8.88 6.82 -35.24
CA ASP A 7 -9.32 5.43 -35.50
C ASP A 7 -8.42 4.39 -34.83
N LYS A 8 -7.19 4.76 -34.46
CA LYS A 8 -6.28 3.94 -33.64
C LYS A 8 -6.85 3.58 -32.27
N PHE A 9 -7.70 4.43 -31.67
CA PHE A 9 -8.31 4.15 -30.36
C PHE A 9 -9.22 2.90 -30.40
N LYS A 10 -10.02 2.74 -31.47
CA LYS A 10 -10.86 1.55 -31.66
C LYS A 10 -10.02 0.28 -31.82
N SER A 11 -8.90 0.37 -32.54
CA SER A 11 -7.97 -0.74 -32.73
C SER A 11 -7.34 -1.20 -31.42
N TYR A 12 -6.89 -0.28 -30.57
CA TYR A 12 -6.34 -0.62 -29.25
C TYR A 12 -7.39 -1.23 -28.32
N LEU A 13 -8.60 -0.67 -28.28
CA LEU A 13 -9.74 -1.19 -27.50
C LEU A 13 -10.02 -2.65 -27.90
N ASN A 14 -10.07 -2.95 -29.20
CA ASN A 14 -10.30 -4.30 -29.71
C ASN A 14 -9.17 -5.29 -29.32
N LEU A 15 -7.91 -4.87 -29.37
CA LEU A 15 -6.77 -5.71 -28.94
C LEU A 15 -6.82 -6.03 -27.43
N GLY A 16 -7.28 -5.09 -26.62
CA GLY A 16 -7.50 -5.32 -25.19
C GLY A 16 -8.58 -6.33 -24.91
N ILE A 17 -9.72 -6.21 -25.60
CA ILE A 17 -10.84 -7.15 -25.52
C ILE A 17 -10.36 -8.55 -25.88
N ILE A 18 -9.63 -8.73 -26.99
CA ILE A 18 -9.08 -10.03 -27.39
C ILE A 18 -8.15 -10.62 -26.33
N ARG A 19 -7.28 -9.80 -25.72
CA ARG A 19 -6.34 -10.26 -24.68
C ARG A 19 -7.05 -10.63 -23.37
N LEU A 20 -8.11 -9.92 -23.04
CA LEU A 20 -9.02 -10.21 -21.92
C LEU A 20 -9.77 -11.52 -22.13
N GLU A 21 -10.40 -11.68 -23.29
CA GLU A 21 -11.09 -12.91 -23.66
C GLU A 21 -10.16 -14.11 -23.56
N LYS A 22 -8.91 -13.96 -24.02
CA LYS A 22 -7.89 -15.01 -23.91
C LYS A 22 -7.50 -15.31 -22.45
N LEU A 23 -7.25 -14.29 -21.63
CA LEU A 23 -6.94 -14.48 -20.20
C LEU A 23 -8.11 -15.15 -19.44
N THR A 24 -9.33 -14.70 -19.71
CA THR A 24 -10.55 -15.27 -19.13
C THR A 24 -10.70 -16.73 -19.53
N LYS A 25 -10.61 -17.06 -20.83
CA LYS A 25 -10.76 -18.43 -21.35
C LYS A 25 -9.65 -19.36 -20.87
N ASP A 26 -8.39 -18.94 -20.92
CA ASP A 26 -7.26 -19.86 -20.73
C ASP A 26 -6.91 -20.11 -19.26
N LYS A 27 -7.22 -19.18 -18.35
CA LYS A 27 -6.76 -19.25 -16.95
C LYS A 27 -7.87 -19.26 -15.92
N TYR A 28 -8.91 -18.45 -16.13
CA TYR A 28 -9.93 -18.22 -15.10
C TYR A 28 -11.17 -19.10 -15.31
N LEU A 29 -11.53 -19.38 -16.56
CA LEU A 29 -12.66 -20.23 -16.90
C LEU A 29 -12.54 -21.65 -16.32
N PRO A 30 -11.39 -22.34 -16.40
CA PRO A 30 -11.25 -23.67 -15.78
C PRO A 30 -11.32 -23.65 -14.25
N TYR A 31 -11.00 -22.51 -13.61
CA TYR A 31 -11.13 -22.33 -12.16
C TYR A 31 -12.59 -22.12 -11.76
N LEU A 32 -13.29 -21.22 -12.47
CA LEU A 32 -14.70 -20.91 -12.25
C LEU A 32 -15.59 -22.13 -12.51
N GLU A 33 -15.40 -22.82 -13.63
CA GLU A 33 -16.14 -24.05 -13.98
C GLU A 33 -15.97 -25.16 -12.92
N ARG A 34 -14.76 -25.29 -12.38
CA ARG A 34 -14.43 -26.30 -11.36
C ARG A 34 -14.99 -25.99 -9.98
N HIS A 35 -15.16 -24.72 -9.62
CA HIS A 35 -15.61 -24.32 -8.28
C HIS A 35 -17.10 -23.95 -8.20
N LEU A 36 -17.77 -23.71 -9.33
CA LEU A 36 -19.14 -23.20 -9.37
C LEU A 36 -20.14 -24.18 -10.00
N ASN A 37 -19.79 -25.47 -10.09
CA ASN A 37 -20.68 -26.55 -10.57
C ASN A 37 -21.49 -26.15 -11.82
N ASN A 38 -20.82 -25.97 -12.96
CA ASN A 38 -21.43 -25.85 -14.29
C ASN A 38 -22.30 -24.61 -14.59
N GLU A 39 -22.26 -23.54 -13.81
CA GLU A 39 -22.88 -22.28 -14.26
C GLU A 39 -21.94 -21.44 -15.14
N THR A 40 -22.04 -21.66 -16.46
CA THR A 40 -21.53 -20.75 -17.52
C THR A 40 -22.12 -19.33 -17.46
N SER A 41 -22.98 -19.02 -16.48
CA SER A 41 -23.67 -17.75 -16.27
C SER A 41 -22.72 -16.60 -15.90
N LEU A 42 -21.54 -16.89 -15.32
CA LEU A 42 -20.50 -15.87 -15.06
C LEU A 42 -19.83 -15.31 -16.31
N LEU A 43 -19.84 -16.04 -17.43
CA LEU A 43 -19.35 -15.48 -18.69
C LEU A 43 -20.24 -14.34 -19.20
N LYS A 44 -21.53 -14.34 -18.83
CA LYS A 44 -22.46 -13.21 -19.08
C LYS A 44 -22.23 -12.03 -18.13
N PHE A 45 -21.39 -12.20 -17.11
CA PHE A 45 -21.17 -11.22 -16.05
C PHE A 45 -19.97 -10.30 -16.29
N LEU A 46 -19.02 -10.63 -17.19
CA LEU A 46 -17.98 -9.70 -17.60
C LEU A 46 -18.61 -8.66 -18.53
N PRO A 47 -19.12 -7.52 -18.01
CA PRO A 47 -19.83 -6.56 -18.81
C PRO A 47 -18.74 -5.68 -19.40
N PHE A 48 -18.15 -6.07 -20.52
CA PHE A 48 -17.30 -5.11 -21.22
C PHE A 48 -18.21 -3.97 -21.63
N SER A 49 -18.10 -2.82 -20.95
CA SER A 49 -19.03 -1.72 -21.12
C SER A 49 -18.96 -1.29 -22.59
N THR A 50 -19.94 -1.71 -23.39
CA THR A 50 -20.17 -1.20 -24.74
C THR A 50 -20.85 0.17 -24.69
N SER A 51 -21.02 0.76 -23.49
CA SER A 51 -21.51 2.12 -23.33
C SER A 51 -20.64 3.04 -24.16
N THR A 52 -21.21 3.47 -25.28
CA THR A 52 -20.68 4.49 -26.16
C THR A 52 -20.35 5.70 -25.31
N ILE A 53 -19.05 5.97 -25.15
CA ILE A 53 -18.58 7.15 -24.44
C ILE A 53 -19.05 8.37 -25.23
N ASP A 54 -20.10 9.02 -24.74
CA ASP A 54 -20.53 10.32 -25.25
C ASP A 54 -19.58 11.40 -24.72
N LEU A 55 -18.50 11.60 -25.46
CA LEU A 55 -17.49 12.62 -25.20
C LEU A 55 -18.07 14.05 -25.23
N SER A 56 -19.27 14.27 -25.78
CA SER A 56 -19.89 15.61 -25.83
C SER A 56 -20.40 16.07 -24.46
N ASN A 57 -20.76 15.13 -23.58
CA ASN A 57 -21.24 15.41 -22.22
C ASN A 57 -20.11 15.47 -21.17
N ILE A 58 -18.95 14.87 -21.44
CA ILE A 58 -17.75 14.94 -20.58
C ILE A 58 -17.14 16.36 -20.55
N LEU A 59 -17.47 17.18 -21.55
CA LEU A 59 -16.93 18.54 -21.75
C LEU A 59 -17.72 19.64 -21.04
N LYS A 60 -18.75 19.31 -20.26
CA LYS A 60 -19.42 20.24 -19.35
C LYS A 60 -19.10 19.84 -17.91
N PRO A 61 -17.92 20.21 -17.38
CA PRO A 61 -17.66 20.04 -15.95
C PRO A 61 -18.78 20.75 -15.19
N ASN A 62 -19.43 20.05 -14.26
CA ASN A 62 -20.28 20.71 -13.27
C ASN A 62 -19.31 21.51 -12.38
N LEU A 63 -19.23 22.81 -12.64
CA LEU A 63 -18.16 23.73 -12.26
C LEU A 63 -18.21 24.20 -10.80
N ASP A 64 -18.81 23.43 -9.90
CA ASP A 64 -18.80 23.75 -8.48
C ASP A 64 -17.62 23.05 -7.80
N GLY A 65 -16.44 23.62 -8.02
CA GLY A 65 -15.13 23.15 -7.56
C GLY A 65 -14.89 23.25 -6.05
N ASN A 66 -15.85 22.80 -5.23
CA ASN A 66 -15.67 22.48 -3.82
C ASN A 66 -15.74 20.95 -3.64
N MET A 67 -15.26 20.44 -2.50
CA MET A 67 -15.32 19.00 -2.14
C MET A 67 -16.72 18.36 -2.26
N THR A 68 -17.77 19.17 -2.43
CA THR A 68 -19.16 18.76 -2.69
C THR A 68 -19.33 17.88 -3.92
N GLY A 69 -18.51 18.04 -4.96
CA GLY A 69 -18.51 17.15 -6.13
C GLY A 69 -17.96 15.76 -5.84
N LEU A 70 -17.07 15.62 -4.84
CA LEU A 70 -16.61 14.31 -4.40
C LEU A 70 -17.76 13.57 -3.74
N ASP A 71 -18.55 14.21 -2.88
CA ASP A 71 -19.68 13.58 -2.18
C ASP A 71 -20.76 13.01 -3.13
N TYR A 72 -20.91 13.58 -4.34
CA TYR A 72 -21.81 13.07 -5.38
C TYR A 72 -21.32 11.74 -6.01
N TYR A 73 -20.00 11.55 -6.13
CA TYR A 73 -19.40 10.33 -6.68
C TYR A 73 -18.75 9.43 -5.61
N SER A 74 -18.74 9.82 -4.33
CA SER A 74 -17.80 9.31 -3.33
C SER A 74 -18.13 7.96 -2.74
N ASN A 75 -19.33 7.42 -2.95
CA ASN A 75 -19.77 6.35 -2.07
C ASN A 75 -19.75 4.94 -2.64
N LYS A 76 -19.70 4.71 -3.97
CA LYS A 76 -19.79 3.34 -4.53
C LYS A 76 -19.13 3.12 -5.91
N VAL A 77 -18.21 3.98 -6.36
CA VAL A 77 -17.84 4.02 -7.78
C VAL A 77 -16.32 4.11 -8.04
N GLY A 78 -15.85 3.24 -8.95
CA GLY A 78 -14.52 3.26 -9.55
C GLY A 78 -14.58 3.59 -11.03
N GLY A 79 -13.42 3.79 -11.65
CA GLY A 79 -13.34 4.11 -13.07
C GLY A 79 -12.09 4.87 -13.47
N ILE A 80 -12.20 5.57 -14.60
CA ILE A 80 -11.19 6.49 -15.11
C ILE A 80 -11.59 7.91 -14.69
N TYR A 81 -10.61 8.70 -14.27
CA TYR A 81 -10.81 10.10 -13.93
C TYR A 81 -9.76 10.99 -14.59
N LEU A 82 -10.10 12.27 -14.67
CA LEU A 82 -9.32 13.37 -15.18
C LEU A 82 -9.10 14.39 -14.07
N ILE A 83 -7.90 14.95 -14.01
CA ILE A 83 -7.58 16.10 -13.17
C ILE A 83 -7.07 17.22 -14.06
N VAL A 84 -7.72 18.38 -14.02
CA VAL A 84 -7.39 19.55 -14.85
C VAL A 84 -7.18 20.77 -13.94
N PRO A 85 -6.08 21.52 -14.08
CA PRO A 85 -5.92 22.80 -13.42
C PRO A 85 -6.92 23.82 -13.96
N LYS A 86 -7.42 24.72 -13.11
CA LYS A 86 -8.39 25.75 -13.50
C LYS A 86 -7.86 26.73 -14.56
N LEU A 87 -6.55 26.96 -14.56
CA LEU A 87 -5.89 28.01 -15.35
C LEU A 87 -4.93 27.46 -16.41
N SER A 88 -4.86 26.14 -16.60
CA SER A 88 -3.93 25.51 -17.54
C SER A 88 -4.62 24.43 -18.36
N ASN A 89 -4.11 24.22 -19.58
CA ASN A 89 -4.57 23.13 -20.46
C ASN A 89 -3.85 21.80 -20.19
N SER A 90 -2.97 21.76 -19.18
CA SER A 90 -2.35 20.52 -18.73
C SER A 90 -3.38 19.62 -18.07
N PHE A 91 -3.18 18.31 -18.11
CA PHE A 91 -4.09 17.40 -17.40
C PHE A 91 -3.44 16.08 -17.06
N TYR A 92 -4.02 15.42 -16.06
CA TYR A 92 -3.65 14.09 -15.59
C TYR A 92 -4.82 13.14 -15.76
N ILE A 93 -4.56 11.94 -16.28
CA ILE A 93 -5.52 10.85 -16.33
C ILE A 93 -5.06 9.74 -15.40
N GLY A 94 -5.98 9.17 -14.63
CA GLY A 94 -5.70 7.97 -13.85
C GLY A 94 -6.93 7.09 -13.70
N SER A 95 -6.71 5.90 -13.12
CA SER A 95 -7.78 4.97 -12.74
C SER A 95 -7.83 4.70 -11.24
N ALA A 96 -9.00 4.26 -10.77
CA ALA A 96 -9.22 3.81 -9.40
C ALA A 96 -10.36 2.79 -9.32
N ILE A 97 -10.22 1.78 -8.45
CA ILE A 97 -11.36 0.94 -8.03
C ILE A 97 -12.34 1.75 -7.19
N ASN A 98 -11.84 2.75 -6.46
CA ASN A 98 -12.64 3.63 -5.62
C ASN A 98 -12.05 5.04 -5.70
N PHE A 99 -12.82 5.98 -6.25
CA PHE A 99 -12.34 7.36 -6.46
C PHE A 99 -12.00 8.07 -5.15
N ARG A 100 -12.82 7.90 -4.11
CA ARG A 100 -12.60 8.56 -2.80
C ARG A 100 -11.24 8.21 -2.20
N SER A 101 -10.94 6.91 -2.14
CA SER A 101 -9.67 6.40 -1.61
C SER A 101 -8.49 6.87 -2.46
N ARG A 102 -8.66 6.93 -3.77
CA ARG A 102 -7.62 7.43 -4.69
C ARG A 102 -7.37 8.93 -4.53
N PHE A 103 -8.41 9.73 -4.38
CA PHE A 103 -8.28 11.17 -4.13
C PHE A 103 -7.54 11.45 -2.82
N ILE A 104 -7.94 10.79 -1.73
CA ILE A 104 -7.24 10.89 -0.43
C ILE A 104 -5.76 10.50 -0.56
N GLN A 105 -5.47 9.47 -1.36
CA GLN A 105 -4.10 9.04 -1.63
C GLN A 105 -3.30 10.14 -2.36
N HIS A 106 -3.88 10.76 -3.38
CA HIS A 106 -3.25 11.87 -4.10
C HIS A 106 -2.91 13.04 -3.17
N VAL A 107 -3.87 13.47 -2.34
CA VAL A 107 -3.66 14.54 -1.34
C VAL A 107 -2.49 14.20 -0.43
N ARG A 108 -2.44 12.97 0.09
CA ARG A 108 -1.35 12.52 0.97
C ARG A 108 0.01 12.45 0.29
N TYR A 109 0.05 12.20 -1.02
CA TYR A 109 1.30 12.08 -1.77
C TYR A 109 1.83 13.45 -2.22
N SER A 110 0.95 14.37 -2.61
CA SER A 110 1.34 15.75 -2.93
C SER A 110 1.91 16.49 -1.72
N SER A 111 1.46 16.19 -0.49
CA SER A 111 1.93 16.86 0.72
C SER A 111 3.25 16.32 1.29
N LYS A 112 3.88 15.32 0.66
CA LYS A 112 5.15 14.73 1.14
C LYS A 112 6.30 15.15 0.24
N LYS A 113 7.51 15.31 0.81
CA LYS A 113 8.77 15.50 0.04
C LYS A 113 9.06 14.42 -1.03
N GLN A 114 8.36 13.29 -1.01
CA GLN A 114 8.40 12.28 -2.06
C GLN A 114 7.69 12.72 -3.36
N SER A 115 7.06 13.89 -3.39
CA SER A 115 6.40 14.48 -4.57
C SER A 115 7.38 14.87 -5.67
N GLU A 116 8.65 15.17 -5.34
CA GLU A 116 9.63 15.74 -6.27
C GLU A 116 9.92 14.87 -7.50
N ASP A 117 9.80 13.54 -7.38
CA ASP A 117 10.06 12.59 -8.48
C ASP A 117 8.83 12.36 -9.39
N ASN A 118 7.67 12.96 -9.09
CA ASN A 118 6.43 12.78 -9.86
C ASN A 118 5.92 14.10 -10.42
N LYS A 119 5.92 14.23 -11.75
CA LYS A 119 5.53 15.47 -12.46
C LYS A 119 4.17 16.00 -12.01
N PHE A 120 3.18 15.12 -11.82
CA PHE A 120 1.85 15.50 -11.37
C PHE A 120 1.85 16.05 -9.93
N TYR A 121 2.52 15.39 -8.98
CA TYR A 121 2.55 15.86 -7.59
C TYR A 121 3.39 17.12 -7.40
N THR A 122 4.47 17.28 -8.15
CA THR A 122 5.22 18.54 -8.22
C THR A 122 4.35 19.66 -8.78
N PHE A 123 3.53 19.37 -9.79
CA PHE A 123 2.61 20.35 -10.39
C PHE A 123 1.51 20.77 -9.41
N VAL A 124 0.93 19.83 -8.64
CA VAL A 124 -0.10 20.15 -7.63
C VAL A 124 0.48 20.92 -6.44
N ASN A 125 1.70 20.58 -6.02
CA ASN A 125 2.40 21.20 -4.89
C ASN A 125 1.57 21.32 -3.59
N GLY A 126 0.63 20.40 -3.38
CA GLY A 126 -0.24 20.36 -2.21
C GLY A 126 -1.46 21.29 -2.22
N ASP A 127 -1.62 22.17 -3.22
CA ASP A 127 -2.80 23.02 -3.35
C ASP A 127 -3.83 22.41 -4.31
N TRP A 128 -4.81 21.72 -3.75
CA TRP A 128 -5.88 21.07 -4.52
C TRP A 128 -7.02 22.01 -4.93
N THR A 129 -7.04 23.25 -4.46
CA THR A 129 -8.13 24.20 -4.74
C THR A 129 -8.13 24.69 -6.20
N GLN A 130 -6.99 24.57 -6.87
CA GLN A 130 -6.77 24.99 -8.24
C GLN A 130 -7.07 23.92 -9.28
N PHE A 131 -7.68 22.80 -8.89
CA PHE A 131 -7.89 21.65 -9.75
C PHE A 131 -9.34 21.21 -9.78
N PHE A 132 -9.79 20.78 -10.96
CA PHE A 132 -11.01 20.01 -11.14
C PHE A 132 -10.68 18.53 -11.16
N TRP A 133 -11.50 17.73 -10.50
CA TRP A 133 -11.51 16.28 -10.61
C TRP A 133 -12.80 15.86 -11.32
N THR A 134 -12.71 15.04 -12.36
CA THR A 134 -13.89 14.63 -13.13
C THR A 134 -13.79 13.15 -13.51
N PRO A 135 -14.80 12.32 -13.22
CA PRO A 135 -14.84 10.96 -13.75
C PRO A 135 -15.04 11.01 -15.28
N LEU A 136 -14.22 10.26 -16.02
CA LEU A 136 -14.33 10.09 -17.47
C LEU A 136 -15.13 8.84 -17.85
N ASN A 137 -14.93 7.76 -17.10
CA ASN A 137 -15.65 6.52 -17.29
C ASN A 137 -15.86 5.86 -15.93
N ILE A 138 -17.02 5.22 -15.75
CA ILE A 138 -17.34 4.45 -14.56
C ILE A 138 -17.16 2.97 -14.87
N VAL A 139 -16.37 2.28 -14.05
CA VAL A 139 -16.17 0.82 -14.15
C VAL A 139 -16.74 0.19 -12.89
N PRO A 140 -17.69 -0.76 -13.01
CA PRO A 140 -18.28 -1.42 -11.85
C PRO A 140 -17.23 -2.24 -11.09
N ASN A 141 -17.35 -2.31 -9.77
CA ASN A 141 -16.57 -3.24 -8.97
C ASN A 141 -17.18 -4.64 -9.11
N LEU A 142 -16.50 -5.54 -9.84
CA LEU A 142 -17.02 -6.87 -10.14
C LEU A 142 -17.27 -7.70 -8.88
N ALA A 143 -16.55 -7.45 -7.77
CA ALA A 143 -16.83 -8.12 -6.50
C ALA A 143 -18.19 -7.71 -5.93
N LEU A 144 -18.53 -6.43 -6.00
CA LEU A 144 -19.83 -5.91 -5.53
C LEU A 144 -20.98 -6.39 -6.40
N GLU A 145 -20.82 -6.29 -7.72
CA GLU A 145 -21.83 -6.78 -8.66
C GLU A 145 -22.07 -8.29 -8.47
N PHE A 146 -21.03 -9.05 -8.10
CA PHE A 146 -21.14 -10.48 -7.86
C PHE A 146 -21.96 -10.75 -6.60
N ILE A 147 -21.62 -10.10 -5.47
CA ILE A 147 -22.35 -10.23 -4.20
C ILE A 147 -23.83 -9.88 -4.39
N LYS A 148 -24.12 -8.80 -5.14
CA LYS A 148 -25.50 -8.37 -5.42
C LYS A 148 -26.29 -9.40 -6.22
N ARG A 149 -25.64 -10.07 -7.17
CA ARG A 149 -26.27 -11.05 -8.05
C ARG A 149 -26.41 -12.44 -7.44
N TYR A 150 -25.48 -12.82 -6.57
CA TYR A 150 -25.42 -14.12 -5.90
C TYR A 150 -25.33 -13.93 -4.38
N PRO A 151 -26.39 -13.42 -3.72
CA PRO A 151 -26.36 -13.07 -2.30
C PRO A 151 -26.08 -14.26 -1.37
N ASP A 152 -26.41 -15.48 -1.81
CA ASP A 152 -26.19 -16.70 -1.03
C ASP A 152 -24.74 -17.23 -1.16
N TYR A 153 -23.96 -16.72 -2.12
CA TYR A 153 -22.58 -17.15 -2.33
C TYR A 153 -21.61 -16.34 -1.47
N LYS A 154 -20.84 -17.04 -0.62
CA LYS A 154 -19.85 -16.42 0.26
C LYS A 154 -18.48 -16.39 -0.42
N LEU A 155 -18.05 -15.19 -0.79
CA LEU A 155 -16.76 -15.00 -1.45
C LEU A 155 -15.60 -15.38 -0.51
N ASN A 156 -14.71 -16.24 -1.01
CA ASN A 156 -13.45 -16.53 -0.35
C ASN A 156 -12.33 -15.58 -0.87
N LEU A 157 -11.11 -15.73 -0.34
CA LEU A 157 -9.97 -14.89 -0.71
C LEU A 157 -9.60 -14.98 -2.21
N ASN A 158 -9.73 -16.17 -2.82
CA ASN A 158 -9.43 -16.37 -4.23
C ASN A 158 -10.45 -15.70 -5.13
N ASP A 159 -11.73 -15.85 -4.80
CA ASP A 159 -12.80 -15.25 -5.59
C ASP A 159 -12.64 -13.73 -5.60
N LEU A 160 -12.39 -13.13 -4.43
CA LEU A 160 -12.10 -11.71 -4.31
C LEU A 160 -10.84 -11.30 -5.07
N TYR A 161 -9.77 -12.11 -5.01
CA TYR A 161 -8.56 -11.83 -5.75
C TYR A 161 -8.83 -11.81 -7.26
N ILE A 162 -9.59 -12.78 -7.78
CA ILE A 162 -9.93 -12.91 -9.20
C ILE A 162 -10.82 -11.74 -9.64
N LEU A 163 -11.94 -11.51 -8.96
CA LEU A 163 -12.90 -10.45 -9.29
C LEU A 163 -12.24 -9.06 -9.24
N ARG A 164 -11.40 -8.83 -8.23
CA ARG A 164 -10.59 -7.61 -8.12
C ARG A 164 -9.58 -7.51 -9.26
N SER A 165 -8.90 -8.60 -9.61
CA SER A 165 -7.91 -8.59 -10.69
C SER A 165 -8.54 -8.25 -12.03
N PHE A 166 -9.75 -8.75 -12.31
CA PHE A 166 -10.51 -8.37 -13.51
C PHE A 166 -10.91 -6.89 -13.48
N THR A 167 -11.47 -6.42 -12.37
CA THR A 167 -11.83 -4.99 -12.20
C THR A 167 -10.60 -4.10 -12.44
N GLN A 168 -9.46 -4.46 -11.85
CA GLN A 168 -8.23 -3.70 -12.02
C GLN A 168 -7.66 -3.81 -13.43
N PHE A 169 -7.77 -4.97 -14.08
CA PHE A 169 -7.34 -5.13 -15.47
C PHE A 169 -8.12 -4.18 -16.38
N GLU A 170 -9.44 -4.17 -16.28
CA GLU A 170 -10.31 -3.30 -17.08
C GLU A 170 -9.96 -1.82 -16.86
N LEU A 171 -9.80 -1.41 -15.61
CA LEU A 171 -9.37 -0.05 -15.25
C LEU A 171 -8.03 0.33 -15.86
N LEU A 172 -7.00 -0.51 -15.73
CA LEU A 172 -5.65 -0.21 -16.23
C LEU A 172 -5.61 -0.22 -17.77
N PHE A 173 -6.40 -1.09 -18.40
CA PHE A 173 -6.53 -1.14 -19.84
C PHE A 173 -7.21 0.11 -20.40
N LEU A 174 -8.31 0.55 -19.77
CA LEU A 174 -8.97 1.80 -20.12
C LEU A 174 -8.04 2.99 -19.87
N GLU A 175 -7.37 3.06 -18.72
CA GLU A 175 -6.39 4.11 -18.41
C GLU A 175 -5.32 4.22 -19.49
N GLN A 176 -4.73 3.08 -19.89
CA GLN A 176 -3.73 3.04 -20.95
C GLN A 176 -4.30 3.56 -22.29
N SER A 177 -5.53 3.19 -22.61
CA SER A 177 -6.23 3.65 -23.82
C SER A 177 -6.44 5.16 -23.81
N TYR A 178 -6.89 5.72 -22.67
CA TYR A 178 -7.05 7.16 -22.49
C TYR A 178 -5.72 7.92 -22.54
N ILE A 179 -4.67 7.42 -21.85
CA ILE A 179 -3.32 8.02 -21.91
C ILE A 179 -2.79 8.00 -23.35
N ASN A 180 -3.02 6.90 -24.09
CA ASN A 180 -2.56 6.80 -25.47
C ASN A 180 -3.29 7.75 -26.41
N MET A 181 -4.60 7.92 -26.21
CA MET A 181 -5.44 8.79 -27.03
C MET A 181 -5.16 10.28 -26.77
N PHE A 182 -5.13 10.67 -25.50
CA PHE A 182 -5.10 12.09 -25.12
C PHE A 182 -3.70 12.62 -24.84
N LYS A 183 -2.71 11.75 -24.62
CA LYS A 183 -1.32 12.13 -24.30
C LYS A 183 -1.23 13.19 -23.17
N PRO A 184 -1.83 12.93 -21.98
CA PRO A 184 -1.79 13.85 -20.86
C PRO A 184 -0.36 14.21 -20.48
N ASP A 185 -0.07 15.50 -20.35
CA ASP A 185 1.27 16.01 -20.10
C ASP A 185 1.70 15.85 -18.64
N LEU A 186 0.78 15.75 -17.69
CA LEU A 186 1.10 15.55 -16.27
C LEU A 186 1.37 14.07 -15.92
N ASN A 187 1.02 13.12 -16.79
CA ASN A 187 1.37 11.72 -16.59
C ASN A 187 2.86 11.49 -16.84
N THR A 188 3.62 11.09 -15.80
CA THR A 188 5.07 10.86 -15.90
C THR A 188 5.43 9.62 -16.73
N HIS A 189 4.54 8.63 -16.78
CA HIS A 189 4.74 7.40 -17.52
C HIS A 189 3.70 7.28 -18.62
N THR A 190 4.15 6.89 -19.82
CA THR A 190 3.28 6.59 -20.97
C THR A 190 2.70 5.18 -20.93
N LEU A 191 3.28 4.31 -20.09
CA LEU A 191 2.86 2.93 -19.90
C LEU A 191 2.29 2.71 -18.50
N VAL A 192 1.08 2.18 -18.45
CA VAL A 192 0.39 1.74 -17.24
C VAL A 192 0.95 0.38 -16.84
N ASN A 193 1.25 0.21 -15.56
CA ASN A 193 1.77 -1.04 -15.01
C ASN A 193 0.64 -2.04 -14.74
N PHE A 194 0.73 -3.24 -15.31
CA PHE A 194 -0.21 -4.34 -15.08
C PHE A 194 0.40 -5.35 -14.08
N PRO A 195 0.02 -5.32 -12.79
CA PRO A 195 0.69 -6.12 -11.76
C PRO A 195 0.29 -7.61 -11.73
N PHE A 196 -0.58 -8.11 -12.61
CA PHE A 196 -1.21 -9.45 -12.51
C PHE A 196 -0.44 -10.59 -13.22
N SER A 197 0.82 -10.40 -13.60
CA SER A 197 1.55 -11.36 -14.46
C SER A 197 1.85 -12.72 -13.81
N ASN A 198 1.67 -12.88 -12.50
CA ASN A 198 2.05 -14.10 -11.77
C ASN A 198 0.96 -14.57 -10.80
N TRP A 199 -0.28 -14.72 -11.24
CA TRP A 199 -1.23 -15.52 -10.45
C TRP A 199 -0.74 -16.96 -10.39
N THR A 200 -0.41 -17.42 -9.19
CA THR A 200 -0.20 -18.84 -8.90
C THR A 200 -1.38 -19.32 -8.08
N SER A 201 -1.92 -20.48 -8.43
CA SER A 201 -3.01 -21.14 -7.71
C SER A 201 -2.64 -21.55 -6.28
N ALA A 202 -1.49 -21.11 -5.73
CA ALA A 202 -1.03 -21.47 -4.39
C ALA A 202 -1.98 -21.04 -3.26
N TYR A 203 -2.97 -20.20 -3.55
CA TYR A 203 -4.06 -19.87 -2.64
C TYR A 203 -5.25 -20.86 -2.73
N SER A 204 -5.17 -21.91 -3.56
CA SER A 204 -6.07 -23.07 -3.53
C SER A 204 -5.78 -23.93 -2.30
N SER A 205 -5.77 -23.34 -1.11
CA SER A 205 -6.08 -24.13 0.06
C SER A 205 -7.56 -24.47 -0.07
N ASN A 206 -7.86 -25.75 -0.32
CA ASN A 206 -9.11 -26.33 0.17
C ASN A 206 -9.32 -25.76 1.58
N ILE A 207 -10.49 -25.21 1.88
CA ILE A 207 -10.85 -24.70 3.21
C ILE A 207 -10.90 -25.91 4.14
N ILE A 208 -9.72 -26.40 4.54
CA ILE A 208 -9.54 -27.44 5.55
C ILE A 208 -9.10 -26.67 6.78
N GLY A 209 -10.07 -26.07 7.46
CA GLY A 209 -9.86 -25.26 8.64
C GLY A 209 -11.15 -24.62 9.12
N SER A 210 -11.32 -24.54 10.44
CA SER A 210 -12.47 -23.85 11.05
C SER A 210 -12.45 -22.37 10.62
N ILE A 211 -13.57 -21.86 10.11
CA ILE A 211 -13.76 -20.43 9.84
C ILE A 211 -13.41 -19.64 11.11
N GLU A 212 -12.45 -18.72 11.02
CA GLU A 212 -12.05 -17.87 12.14
C GLU A 212 -12.80 -16.53 12.10
N VAL A 213 -13.03 -15.98 10.90
CA VAL A 213 -13.63 -14.66 10.71
C VAL A 213 -14.77 -14.70 9.71
N LEU A 214 -15.95 -14.30 10.17
CA LEU A 214 -17.14 -14.02 9.37
C LEU A 214 -17.24 -12.51 9.12
N VAL A 215 -17.48 -12.14 7.87
CA VAL A 215 -17.67 -10.75 7.46
C VAL A 215 -19.11 -10.54 7.06
N LEU A 216 -19.76 -9.56 7.68
CA LEU A 216 -21.12 -9.17 7.38
C LEU A 216 -21.16 -7.79 6.76
N ASP A 217 -22.19 -7.50 5.97
CA ASP A 217 -22.50 -6.15 5.52
C ASP A 217 -23.18 -5.30 6.62
N GLU A 218 -23.69 -4.13 6.26
CA GLU A 218 -24.42 -3.23 7.17
C GLU A 218 -25.77 -3.78 7.66
N ASN A 219 -26.35 -4.74 6.92
CA ASN A 219 -27.62 -5.40 7.24
C ASN A 219 -27.40 -6.74 7.98
N ASN A 220 -26.17 -7.04 8.40
CA ASN A 220 -25.75 -8.31 9.01
C ASN A 220 -25.84 -9.52 8.06
N ILE A 221 -25.86 -9.31 6.75
CA ILE A 221 -25.84 -10.39 5.76
C ILE A 221 -24.39 -10.87 5.58
N PRO A 222 -24.11 -12.19 5.66
CA PRO A 222 -22.79 -12.75 5.37
C PRO A 222 -22.32 -12.46 3.94
N ILE A 223 -21.15 -11.84 3.80
CA ILE A 223 -20.54 -11.52 2.49
C ILE A 223 -19.18 -12.18 2.29
N GLY A 224 -18.60 -12.79 3.33
CA GLY A 224 -17.34 -13.52 3.19
C GLY A 224 -16.92 -14.25 4.46
N GLU A 225 -16.18 -15.35 4.27
CA GLU A 225 -15.67 -16.22 5.33
C GLU A 225 -14.18 -16.47 5.14
N TYR A 226 -13.44 -16.39 6.24
CA TYR A 226 -11.99 -16.50 6.23
C TYR A 226 -11.50 -17.42 7.34
N THR A 227 -10.50 -18.25 7.00
CA THR A 227 -9.88 -19.19 7.95
C THR A 227 -8.87 -18.50 8.87
N SER A 228 -8.53 -17.23 8.61
CA SER A 228 -7.71 -16.45 9.53
C SER A 228 -7.97 -14.94 9.47
N LYS A 229 -7.67 -14.26 10.59
CA LYS A 229 -7.62 -12.79 10.68
C LYS A 229 -6.70 -12.14 9.64
N TYR A 230 -5.61 -12.81 9.29
CA TYR A 230 -4.67 -12.30 8.28
C TYR A 230 -5.28 -12.31 6.88
N GLN A 231 -5.95 -13.41 6.50
CA GLN A 231 -6.64 -13.49 5.22
C GLN A 231 -7.77 -12.47 5.13
N ALA A 232 -8.60 -12.34 6.17
CA ALA A 232 -9.66 -11.33 6.22
C ALA A 232 -9.09 -9.91 6.09
N ALA A 233 -7.98 -9.59 6.76
CA ALA A 233 -7.36 -8.26 6.65
C ALA A 233 -6.92 -7.96 5.21
N ASN A 234 -6.29 -8.93 4.54
CA ASN A 234 -5.85 -8.78 3.16
C ASN A 234 -7.03 -8.67 2.17
N ALA A 235 -8.05 -9.51 2.34
CA ALA A 235 -9.23 -9.54 1.50
C ALA A 235 -10.05 -8.25 1.56
N LEU A 236 -10.07 -7.60 2.74
CA LEU A 236 -10.83 -6.37 2.97
C LEU A 236 -9.97 -5.10 2.82
N GLY A 237 -8.65 -5.24 2.71
CA GLY A 237 -7.73 -4.10 2.57
C GLY A 237 -7.47 -3.37 3.89
N PHE A 238 -7.58 -4.08 5.00
CA PHE A 238 -7.26 -3.57 6.34
C PHE A 238 -5.81 -3.86 6.73
N SER A 239 -5.25 -3.01 7.59
CA SER A 239 -4.05 -3.41 8.34
C SER A 239 -4.42 -4.48 9.37
N SER A 240 -3.49 -5.38 9.69
CA SER A 240 -3.68 -6.38 10.75
C SER A 240 -4.01 -5.73 12.10
N THR A 241 -3.47 -4.52 12.36
CA THR A 241 -3.77 -3.74 13.56
C THR A 241 -5.20 -3.22 13.57
N THR A 242 -5.71 -2.75 12.43
CA THR A 242 -7.09 -2.33 12.27
C THR A 242 -8.01 -3.50 12.54
N LEU A 243 -7.85 -4.62 11.83
CA LEU A 243 -8.72 -5.77 11.99
C LEU A 243 -8.76 -6.27 13.44
N ARG A 244 -7.59 -6.47 14.09
CA ARG A 244 -7.52 -6.90 15.49
C ARG A 244 -8.20 -5.95 16.48
N ARG A 245 -8.25 -4.66 16.17
CA ARG A 245 -8.83 -3.64 17.05
C ARG A 245 -10.36 -3.63 17.01
N TYR A 246 -10.93 -3.92 15.84
CA TYR A 246 -12.37 -3.77 15.58
C TYR A 246 -13.13 -5.09 15.42
N ILE A 247 -12.43 -6.22 15.30
CA ILE A 247 -13.09 -7.52 15.29
C ILE A 247 -13.90 -7.73 16.58
N ASN A 248 -15.08 -8.32 16.44
CA ASN A 248 -16.08 -8.50 17.49
C ASN A 248 -16.64 -7.21 18.10
N THR A 249 -16.39 -6.04 17.51
CA THR A 249 -17.04 -4.80 17.96
C THR A 249 -18.33 -4.54 17.18
N SER A 250 -19.20 -3.68 17.70
CA SER A 250 -20.40 -3.20 16.98
C SER A 250 -20.08 -2.18 15.89
N ILE A 251 -18.81 -1.76 15.76
CA ILE A 251 -18.40 -0.71 14.83
C ILE A 251 -18.26 -1.28 13.42
N LEU A 252 -18.95 -0.65 12.47
CA LEU A 252 -18.79 -0.91 11.05
C LEU A 252 -17.51 -0.28 10.51
N LEU A 253 -16.73 -1.05 9.75
CA LEU A 253 -15.50 -0.60 9.09
C LEU A 253 -15.71 -0.49 7.59
N PHE A 254 -15.26 0.61 6.98
CA PHE A 254 -15.29 0.75 5.53
C PHE A 254 -14.17 -0.08 4.88
N SER A 255 -14.52 -1.15 4.16
CA SER A 255 -13.60 -1.98 3.39
C SER A 255 -13.28 -1.28 2.05
N PRO A 256 -12.04 -0.81 1.82
CA PRO A 256 -11.68 -0.18 0.55
C PRO A 256 -11.68 -1.14 -0.65
N ILE A 257 -11.58 -2.46 -0.42
CA ILE A 257 -11.64 -3.46 -1.50
C ILE A 257 -13.08 -3.71 -1.94
N LEU A 258 -13.99 -3.80 -0.96
CA LEU A 258 -15.41 -4.03 -1.24
C LEU A 258 -16.17 -2.73 -1.45
N ASP A 259 -15.57 -1.58 -1.18
CA ASP A 259 -16.24 -0.26 -1.25
C ASP A 259 -17.55 -0.20 -0.44
N GLN A 260 -17.57 -0.85 0.73
CA GLN A 260 -18.73 -0.87 1.60
C GLN A 260 -18.34 -1.02 3.07
N LYS A 261 -19.28 -0.67 3.95
CA LYS A 261 -19.15 -0.89 5.39
C LYS A 261 -19.35 -2.37 5.70
N VAL A 262 -18.48 -2.92 6.53
CA VAL A 262 -18.48 -4.32 6.94
C VAL A 262 -18.33 -4.45 8.45
N LYS A 263 -18.96 -5.47 9.00
CA LYS A 263 -18.81 -5.92 10.38
C LYS A 263 -17.95 -7.17 10.41
N LEU A 264 -17.06 -7.27 11.41
CA LEU A 264 -16.12 -8.37 11.54
C LEU A 264 -16.45 -9.19 12.80
N ILE A 265 -16.74 -10.47 12.62
CA ILE A 265 -17.05 -11.39 13.71
C ILE A 265 -16.02 -12.52 13.71
N GLU A 266 -15.31 -12.66 14.82
CA GLU A 266 -14.53 -13.86 15.12
C GLU A 266 -15.47 -14.93 15.68
N THR A 267 -15.61 -16.03 14.96
CA THR A 267 -16.63 -17.07 15.22
C THR A 267 -16.49 -17.75 16.58
N LYS A 268 -15.26 -17.82 17.12
CA LYS A 268 -14.95 -18.51 18.38
C LYS A 268 -15.02 -17.61 19.61
N ASN A 269 -15.12 -16.29 19.43
CA ASN A 269 -15.09 -15.33 20.52
C ASN A 269 -16.40 -14.53 20.56
N PRO A 270 -16.93 -14.22 21.74
CA PRO A 270 -18.14 -13.40 21.86
C PRO A 270 -17.91 -11.97 21.34
N LEU A 271 -19.00 -11.30 20.99
CA LEU A 271 -18.97 -9.87 20.69
C LEU A 271 -18.44 -9.10 21.91
N SER A 272 -17.48 -8.22 21.65
CA SER A 272 -16.84 -7.41 22.67
C SER A 272 -17.66 -6.16 22.94
N THR A 273 -17.93 -5.90 24.22
CA THR A 273 -18.45 -4.62 24.73
C THR A 273 -17.36 -3.54 24.80
N LYS A 274 -16.13 -3.87 24.39
CA LYS A 274 -14.97 -2.99 24.51
C LYS A 274 -15.15 -1.76 23.62
N LYS A 275 -15.22 -0.60 24.26
CA LYS A 275 -15.13 0.69 23.58
C LYS A 275 -13.77 0.79 22.89
N VAL A 276 -13.75 1.02 21.58
CA VAL A 276 -12.50 1.22 20.84
C VAL A 276 -11.90 2.56 21.25
N VAL A 277 -10.84 2.51 22.07
CA VAL A 277 -10.13 3.72 22.51
C VAL A 277 -9.05 4.06 21.49
N PHE A 278 -9.15 5.28 20.95
CA PHE A 278 -8.06 5.88 20.20
C PHE A 278 -7.15 6.58 21.20
N ASN A 279 -5.98 5.99 21.48
CA ASN A 279 -4.90 6.81 21.99
C ASN A 279 -4.52 7.74 20.84
N SER A 280 -5.00 8.98 20.89
CA SER A 280 -4.44 10.06 20.07
C SER A 280 -2.92 10.02 20.22
N ASN A 281 -2.19 10.46 19.19
CA ASN A 281 -0.75 10.65 19.32
C ASN A 281 -0.52 11.74 20.38
N ILE A 282 -0.54 11.38 21.65
CA ILE A 282 -0.18 12.25 22.75
C ILE A 282 1.29 12.55 22.52
N THR A 283 1.57 13.74 22.03
CA THR A 283 2.91 14.28 21.96
C THR A 283 3.39 14.39 23.40
N ILE A 284 4.19 13.43 23.84
CA ILE A 284 4.75 13.46 25.18
C ILE A 284 5.75 14.63 25.21
N PRO A 285 5.57 15.62 26.09
CA PRO A 285 6.44 16.78 26.13
C PRO A 285 7.87 16.37 26.50
N THR A 286 8.84 17.19 26.10
CA THR A 286 10.23 17.06 26.56
C THR A 286 10.28 17.30 28.06
N ILE A 287 11.13 16.55 28.76
CA ILE A 287 11.39 16.76 30.20
C ILE A 287 11.94 18.18 30.42
N ARG A 288 11.36 18.93 31.36
CA ARG A 288 11.72 20.34 31.62
C ARG A 288 12.48 20.58 32.93
N SER A 289 12.33 19.67 33.89
CA SER A 289 12.89 19.83 35.25
C SER A 289 14.32 19.34 35.38
N LEU A 290 14.99 18.99 34.28
CA LEU A 290 16.38 18.57 34.23
C LEU A 290 17.10 19.41 33.18
N ASP A 291 18.27 19.95 33.53
CA ASP A 291 19.13 20.58 32.54
C ASP A 291 19.83 19.50 31.70
N LEU A 292 19.27 19.26 30.52
CA LEU A 292 19.77 18.24 29.62
C LEU A 292 21.15 18.57 29.04
N ASN A 293 21.56 19.84 29.04
CA ASN A 293 22.85 20.25 28.48
C ASN A 293 24.02 19.93 29.43
N ASN A 294 23.75 19.79 30.72
CA ASN A 294 24.75 19.39 31.74
C ASN A 294 25.01 17.88 31.77
N ILE A 295 24.26 17.09 30.99
CA ILE A 295 24.52 15.66 30.86
C ILE A 295 25.77 15.46 29.99
N GLU A 296 26.69 14.62 30.46
CA GLU A 296 27.90 14.25 29.72
C GLU A 296 27.55 13.74 28.32
N SER A 297 28.17 14.34 27.30
CA SER A 297 27.96 13.95 25.90
C SER A 297 28.34 12.49 25.70
N GLY A 298 27.45 11.70 25.10
CA GLY A 298 27.67 10.26 24.92
C GLY A 298 27.05 9.37 25.98
N LYS A 299 26.55 9.92 27.09
CA LYS A 299 25.94 9.14 28.17
C LYS A 299 24.42 9.20 28.15
N LEU A 300 23.83 8.08 28.55
CA LEU A 300 22.43 7.90 28.87
C LEU A 300 22.30 7.79 30.38
N VAL A 301 21.63 8.75 31.00
CA VAL A 301 21.41 8.78 32.44
C VAL A 301 19.97 8.39 32.73
N ALA A 302 19.79 7.42 33.62
CA ALA A 302 18.52 7.06 34.20
C ALA A 302 18.35 7.83 35.52
N TYR A 303 17.32 8.65 35.63
CA TYR A 303 16.93 9.30 36.89
C TYR A 303 15.77 8.54 37.52
N SER A 304 15.72 8.51 38.85
CA SER A 304 14.55 8.07 39.59
C SER A 304 13.32 8.94 39.27
N LYS A 305 12.15 8.47 39.68
CA LYS A 305 10.87 9.14 39.42
C LYS A 305 10.80 10.58 39.96
N ASP A 306 11.50 10.86 41.05
CA ASP A 306 11.64 12.19 41.66
C ASP A 306 12.58 13.13 40.87
N LYS A 307 13.36 12.60 39.93
CA LYS A 307 14.39 13.29 39.13
C LYS A 307 15.52 13.91 39.96
N GLN A 308 15.65 13.52 41.22
CA GLN A 308 16.69 14.01 42.11
C GLN A 308 17.89 13.06 42.12
N ASN A 309 17.63 11.75 42.09
CA ASN A 309 18.67 10.75 42.19
C ASN A 309 18.97 10.12 40.82
N ILE A 310 20.25 9.87 40.58
CA ILE A 310 20.69 9.09 39.43
C ILE A 310 20.52 7.61 39.78
N PHE A 311 19.64 6.94 39.04
CA PHE A 311 19.44 5.50 39.13
C PHE A 311 20.57 4.72 38.46
N GLY A 312 21.15 5.27 37.39
CA GLY A 312 22.32 4.68 36.72
C GLY A 312 22.73 5.45 35.47
N THR A 313 23.97 5.21 35.02
CA THR A 313 24.54 5.84 33.83
C THR A 313 25.05 4.77 32.87
N TYR A 314 24.71 4.90 31.59
CA TYR A 314 24.98 3.94 30.54
C TYR A 314 25.56 4.63 29.29
N ASN A 315 26.24 3.90 28.42
CA ASN A 315 26.75 4.44 27.16
C ASN A 315 25.70 4.38 26.03
N SER A 316 24.66 3.55 26.16
CA SER A 316 23.60 3.45 25.17
C SER A 316 22.29 2.85 25.71
N PRO A 317 21.16 3.04 24.99
CA PRO A 317 19.91 2.35 25.32
C PRO A 317 20.01 0.82 25.25
N ASN A 318 20.89 0.30 24.39
CA ASN A 318 21.11 -1.15 24.26
C ASN A 318 21.78 -1.71 25.51
N GLU A 319 22.80 -1.01 26.01
CA GLU A 319 23.49 -1.37 27.23
C GLU A 319 22.55 -1.28 28.44
N ALA A 320 21.80 -0.18 28.57
CA ALA A 320 20.80 -0.03 29.63
C ALA A 320 19.76 -1.16 29.60
N SER A 321 19.23 -1.50 28.42
CA SER A 321 18.26 -2.58 28.26
C SER A 321 18.84 -3.96 28.62
N LEU A 322 20.12 -4.19 28.34
CA LEU A 322 20.78 -5.45 28.65
C LEU A 322 21.06 -5.57 30.16
N ILE A 323 21.60 -4.51 30.77
CA ILE A 323 21.98 -4.47 32.18
C ILE A 323 20.74 -4.49 33.09
N LEU A 324 19.73 -3.69 32.76
CA LEU A 324 18.54 -3.54 33.62
C LEU A 324 17.54 -4.67 33.44
N ASP A 325 17.34 -5.12 32.20
CA ASP A 325 16.21 -6.00 31.84
C ASP A 325 16.65 -7.32 31.20
N GLY A 326 17.93 -7.53 30.91
CA GLY A 326 18.40 -8.69 30.15
C GLY A 326 17.90 -8.74 28.70
N LYS A 327 17.37 -7.62 28.16
CA LYS A 327 16.70 -7.57 26.85
C LYS A 327 17.62 -7.03 25.76
N LYS A 328 17.59 -7.69 24.59
CA LYS A 328 18.25 -7.19 23.37
C LYS A 328 17.51 -6.02 22.70
N ASP A 329 16.20 -5.87 22.92
CA ASP A 329 15.40 -4.79 22.33
C ASP A 329 15.38 -3.55 23.23
N SER A 330 16.00 -2.46 22.79
CA SER A 330 16.09 -1.20 23.52
C SER A 330 15.06 -0.14 23.08
N LYS A 331 14.12 -0.49 22.18
CA LYS A 331 13.16 0.47 21.63
C LYS A 331 12.27 1.09 22.71
N TYR A 332 11.93 0.32 23.75
CA TYR A 332 11.10 0.80 24.85
C TYR A 332 11.79 1.90 25.67
N ILE A 333 13.13 1.90 25.77
CA ILE A 333 13.93 3.00 26.35
C ILE A 333 14.07 4.13 25.33
N SER A 334 14.55 3.80 24.13
CA SER A 334 14.91 4.79 23.09
C SER A 334 13.75 5.71 22.69
N ARG A 335 12.51 5.20 22.73
CA ARG A 335 11.30 5.96 22.38
C ARG A 335 11.01 7.12 23.34
N TYR A 336 11.48 7.03 24.59
CA TYR A 336 11.14 7.96 25.67
C TYR A 336 12.34 8.74 26.22
N ILE A 337 13.50 8.70 25.56
CA ILE A 337 14.64 9.54 25.93
C ILE A 337 14.26 11.02 25.83
N ASN A 338 14.60 11.79 26.85
CA ASN A 338 14.30 13.22 26.99
C ASN A 338 12.80 13.54 27.02
N LYS A 339 11.92 12.54 27.22
CA LYS A 339 10.48 12.76 27.31
C LYS A 339 10.02 12.68 28.76
N GLU A 340 8.97 13.44 29.06
CA GLU A 340 8.27 13.45 30.34
C GLU A 340 7.43 12.16 30.51
N ARG A 341 8.11 11.00 30.49
CA ARG A 341 7.52 9.67 30.67
C ARG A 341 8.52 8.70 31.26
N THR A 342 8.13 8.04 32.34
CA THR A 342 8.92 6.98 32.97
C THR A 342 8.87 5.67 32.17
N VAL A 343 9.94 4.90 32.27
CA VAL A 343 10.08 3.53 31.79
C VAL A 343 10.23 2.60 32.99
N MET A 344 9.53 1.46 32.97
CA MET A 344 9.70 0.43 34.00
C MET A 344 10.92 -0.42 33.66
N VAL A 345 11.83 -0.59 34.61
CA VAL A 345 13.09 -1.32 34.44
C VAL A 345 13.35 -2.24 35.63
N GLY A 346 14.13 -3.31 35.41
CA GLY A 346 14.50 -4.27 36.43
C GLY A 346 13.37 -5.23 36.85
N PRO A 347 13.70 -6.26 37.65
CA PRO A 347 12.73 -7.24 38.13
C PRO A 347 11.63 -6.61 39.00
N ASN A 348 11.96 -5.53 39.71
CA ASN A 348 11.04 -4.81 40.60
C ASN A 348 10.17 -3.77 39.86
N LYS A 349 10.28 -3.66 38.53
CA LYS A 349 9.54 -2.70 37.70
C LYS A 349 9.68 -1.24 38.16
N THR A 350 10.89 -0.86 38.59
CA THR A 350 11.19 0.49 39.04
C THR A 350 10.97 1.51 37.92
N GLN A 351 10.31 2.63 38.22
CA GLN A 351 10.01 3.69 37.25
C GLN A 351 11.15 4.70 37.18
N VAL A 352 11.76 4.84 36.00
CA VAL A 352 12.88 5.77 35.78
C VAL A 352 12.67 6.65 34.54
N TYR A 353 13.23 7.84 34.54
CA TYR A 353 13.34 8.71 33.36
C TYR A 353 14.68 8.48 32.68
N PHE A 354 14.68 8.39 31.36
CA PHE A 354 15.91 8.30 30.58
C PHE A 354 16.20 9.63 29.88
N VAL A 355 17.38 10.16 30.09
CA VAL A 355 17.81 11.44 29.52
C VAL A 355 19.21 11.38 28.93
N MET A 356 19.44 12.21 27.92
CA MET A 356 20.70 12.35 27.20
C MET A 356 20.88 13.81 26.77
N ASN A 357 22.14 14.20 26.60
CA ASN A 357 22.45 15.49 26.02
C ASN A 357 21.78 15.66 24.63
N PRO A 358 20.98 16.72 24.39
CA PRO A 358 20.24 16.89 23.13
C PRO A 358 21.14 17.00 21.90
N SER A 359 22.32 17.61 22.05
CA SER A 359 23.33 17.71 20.98
C SER A 359 23.83 16.33 20.53
N TYR A 360 23.86 15.38 21.47
CA TYR A 360 24.27 14.00 21.22
C TYR A 360 23.11 13.10 20.75
N LEU A 361 21.87 13.38 21.18
CA LEU A 361 20.68 12.66 20.72
C LEU A 361 20.49 12.75 19.20
N ASN A 362 20.74 13.93 18.62
CA ASN A 362 20.71 14.13 17.17
C ASN A 362 21.84 13.37 16.45
N ASN A 363 22.96 13.11 17.15
CA ASN A 363 24.07 12.30 16.67
C ASN A 363 23.87 10.78 16.83
N LEU A 364 22.94 10.29 17.66
CA LEU A 364 22.62 8.86 17.73
C LEU A 364 22.01 8.31 16.43
N ALA A 365 21.35 9.15 15.63
CA ALA A 365 20.93 8.81 14.28
C ALA A 365 22.12 8.57 13.33
N LEU A 366 23.22 9.31 13.55
CA LEU A 366 24.51 9.20 12.84
C LEU A 366 25.40 8.07 13.38
N ARG A 367 25.21 7.69 14.66
CA ARG A 367 25.89 6.57 15.35
C ARG A 367 25.13 5.24 15.32
N ARG A 368 24.19 5.04 14.38
CA ARG A 368 24.05 3.71 13.81
C ARG A 368 25.44 3.35 13.31
N LYS A 369 26.23 2.58 14.10
CA LYS A 369 27.48 1.98 13.62
C LYS A 369 27.16 1.55 12.20
N PRO A 370 27.92 1.98 11.16
CA PRO A 370 27.71 1.46 9.83
C PRO A 370 27.66 -0.03 10.06
N ARG A 371 26.47 -0.61 9.85
CA ARG A 371 26.21 -1.99 10.18
C ARG A 371 27.33 -2.70 9.46
N LYS A 372 28.32 -3.27 10.17
CA LYS A 372 29.40 -4.06 9.55
C LYS A 372 28.68 -4.83 8.47
N ALA A 373 29.04 -4.63 7.21
CA ALA A 373 28.20 -5.02 6.09
C ALA A 373 28.10 -6.55 6.09
N THR A 374 27.22 -7.07 6.95
CA THR A 374 26.99 -8.48 7.18
C THR A 374 26.24 -8.90 5.94
N ASN A 375 26.99 -9.49 5.01
CA ASN A 375 26.59 -10.02 3.71
C ASN A 375 26.71 -9.06 2.52
N THR A 376 27.86 -8.45 2.29
CA THR A 376 28.23 -8.02 0.93
C THR A 376 28.82 -9.22 0.18
N ARG A 377 27.94 -10.05 -0.39
CA ARG A 377 28.38 -11.05 -1.37
C ARG A 377 28.83 -10.33 -2.64
N SER A 378 29.96 -10.75 -3.19
CA SER A 378 30.40 -10.33 -4.52
C SER A 378 29.37 -10.76 -5.56
N ILE A 379 29.17 -9.92 -6.57
CA ILE A 379 28.12 -10.11 -7.57
C ILE A 379 28.67 -9.86 -8.96
N LEU A 380 28.17 -10.63 -9.91
CA LEU A 380 28.50 -10.54 -11.31
C LEU A 380 27.27 -10.03 -12.07
N LEU A 381 27.48 -8.96 -12.83
CA LEU A 381 26.52 -8.38 -13.76
C LEU A 381 26.86 -8.89 -15.16
N LYS A 382 26.03 -9.76 -15.72
CA LYS A 382 26.22 -10.26 -17.09
C LYS A 382 25.31 -9.48 -18.02
N ASP A 383 25.90 -8.91 -19.07
CA ASP A 383 25.19 -8.27 -20.17
C ASP A 383 24.90 -9.33 -21.23
N THR A 384 23.62 -9.69 -21.39
CA THR A 384 23.21 -10.75 -22.30
C THR A 384 23.24 -10.32 -23.77
N ILE A 385 23.28 -9.01 -24.04
CA ILE A 385 23.33 -8.49 -25.42
C ILE A 385 24.77 -8.45 -25.91
N LEU A 386 25.70 -7.98 -25.07
CA LEU A 386 27.11 -7.86 -25.42
C LEU A 386 27.93 -9.12 -25.08
N GLY A 387 27.37 -10.06 -24.32
CA GLY A 387 28.06 -11.25 -23.85
C GLY A 387 29.13 -10.98 -22.79
N THR A 388 29.22 -9.76 -22.28
CA THR A 388 30.26 -9.33 -21.32
C THR A 388 29.79 -9.50 -19.88
N SER A 389 30.73 -9.56 -18.94
CA SER A 389 30.45 -9.68 -17.51
C SER A 389 31.30 -8.73 -16.70
N LEU A 390 30.67 -8.00 -15.76
CA LEU A 390 31.33 -7.08 -14.84
C LEU A 390 31.20 -7.60 -13.41
N LYS A 391 32.32 -7.71 -12.70
CA LYS A 391 32.37 -8.16 -11.31
C LYS A 391 32.39 -6.96 -10.38
N PHE A 392 31.55 -7.01 -9.35
CA PHE A 392 31.48 -6.02 -8.28
C PHE A 392 31.76 -6.67 -6.94
N SER A 393 32.49 -5.97 -6.07
CA SER A 393 32.83 -6.49 -4.75
C SER A 393 31.59 -6.53 -3.84
N THR A 394 30.64 -5.61 -4.07
CA THR A 394 29.37 -5.54 -3.35
C THR A 394 28.17 -5.31 -4.27
N ILE A 395 26.99 -5.78 -3.86
CA ILE A 395 25.70 -5.44 -4.50
C ILE A 395 25.52 -3.92 -4.61
N LYS A 396 25.96 -3.17 -3.60
CA LYS A 396 25.76 -1.72 -3.54
C LYS A 396 26.51 -1.00 -4.65
N GLU A 397 27.74 -1.43 -4.94
CA GLU A 397 28.54 -0.90 -6.06
C GLU A 397 27.88 -1.18 -7.41
N MET A 398 27.42 -2.42 -7.63
CA MET A 398 26.70 -2.77 -8.85
C MET A 398 25.43 -1.92 -9.03
N LEU A 399 24.66 -1.70 -7.97
CA LEU A 399 23.47 -0.85 -8.03
C LEU A 399 23.81 0.62 -8.29
N ALA A 400 24.92 1.12 -7.74
CA ALA A 400 25.40 2.47 -8.03
C ALA A 400 25.82 2.60 -9.50
N TYR A 401 26.54 1.62 -10.06
CA TYR A 401 26.88 1.57 -11.49
C TYR A 401 25.63 1.61 -12.39
N LEU A 402 24.53 1.00 -11.95
CA LEU A 402 23.24 1.02 -12.64
C LEU A 402 22.36 2.25 -12.32
N ASN A 403 22.86 3.22 -11.54
CA ASN A 403 22.14 4.41 -11.06
C ASN A 403 20.85 4.09 -10.26
N ILE A 404 20.90 3.07 -9.39
CA ILE A 404 19.78 2.63 -8.56
C ILE A 404 20.01 3.00 -7.09
N LYS A 405 19.13 3.83 -6.49
CA LYS A 405 19.21 4.23 -5.07
C LYS A 405 19.05 3.00 -4.15
N SER A 406 20.02 2.76 -3.27
CA SER A 406 20.22 1.47 -2.56
C SER A 406 19.32 1.23 -1.32
N THR A 407 18.10 1.75 -1.28
CA THR A 407 17.19 1.50 -0.14
C THR A 407 16.47 0.15 -0.33
N GLY A 408 17.08 -0.93 0.16
CA GLY A 408 16.53 -2.30 0.05
C GLY A 408 17.32 -3.25 -0.87
N ALA A 409 18.64 -3.03 -0.99
CA ALA A 409 19.55 -3.63 -1.97
C ALA A 409 19.43 -5.15 -2.19
N THR A 410 19.10 -5.94 -1.16
CA THR A 410 18.96 -7.40 -1.28
C THR A 410 17.65 -7.86 -1.94
N GLY A 411 16.56 -7.11 -1.81
CA GLY A 411 15.27 -7.46 -2.40
C GLY A 411 15.19 -7.17 -3.91
N PHE A 412 15.86 -6.12 -4.35
CA PHE A 412 15.97 -5.77 -5.78
C PHE A 412 16.77 -6.83 -6.54
N VAL A 413 17.99 -7.12 -6.09
CA VAL A 413 18.86 -8.10 -6.75
C VAL A 413 18.20 -9.47 -6.80
N LYS A 414 17.70 -10.00 -5.68
CA LYS A 414 17.02 -11.31 -5.63
C LYS A 414 15.90 -11.48 -6.65
N ARG A 415 15.24 -10.39 -7.06
CA ARG A 415 14.15 -10.41 -8.05
C ARG A 415 14.62 -10.77 -9.46
N TYR A 416 15.89 -10.51 -9.75
CA TYR A 416 16.54 -10.65 -11.06
C TYR A 416 17.72 -11.65 -11.04
N MET A 417 17.89 -12.39 -9.93
CA MET A 417 18.75 -13.59 -9.89
C MET A 417 17.99 -14.86 -10.28
N ASN A 418 16.77 -14.71 -10.78
CA ASN A 418 16.02 -15.79 -11.38
C ASN A 418 16.45 -15.88 -12.86
N PRO A 419 16.86 -17.04 -13.38
CA PRO A 419 17.37 -17.20 -14.75
C PRO A 419 16.38 -16.77 -15.85
N THR A 420 15.12 -16.54 -15.51
CA THR A 420 14.08 -16.10 -16.45
C THR A 420 13.84 -14.59 -16.48
N LYS A 421 14.50 -13.81 -15.62
CA LYS A 421 14.22 -12.38 -15.43
C LYS A 421 15.45 -11.50 -15.62
N LEU A 422 15.46 -10.78 -16.73
CA LEU A 422 16.49 -9.79 -17.05
C LEU A 422 16.11 -8.40 -16.52
N TYR A 423 17.06 -7.71 -15.93
CA TYR A 423 16.91 -6.29 -15.63
C TYR A 423 17.05 -5.49 -16.93
N LYS A 424 16.04 -4.65 -17.23
CA LYS A 424 15.91 -3.89 -18.50
C LYS A 424 16.05 -4.78 -19.76
N ASN A 425 15.61 -6.04 -19.70
CA ASN A 425 15.75 -7.02 -20.79
C ASN A 425 17.19 -7.25 -21.27
N ARG A 426 18.20 -6.94 -20.43
CA ARG A 426 19.62 -6.96 -20.83
C ARG A 426 20.55 -7.58 -19.80
N TYR A 427 20.25 -7.43 -18.50
CA TYR A 427 21.21 -7.77 -17.46
C TYR A 427 20.75 -8.93 -16.60
N GLU A 428 21.64 -9.90 -16.38
CA GLU A 428 21.52 -10.95 -15.36
C GLU A 428 22.40 -10.61 -14.16
N PHE A 429 21.96 -11.01 -12.97
CA PHE A 429 22.76 -10.89 -11.76
C PHE A 429 23.06 -12.27 -11.18
N HIS A 430 24.34 -12.56 -10.94
CA HIS A 430 24.81 -13.83 -10.40
C HIS A 430 25.63 -13.60 -9.14
N TYR A 431 25.33 -14.32 -8.06
CA TYR A 431 26.20 -14.26 -6.87
C TYR A 431 27.46 -15.02 -7.21
N ILE A 432 28.59 -14.43 -6.92
CA ILE A 432 29.85 -15.17 -6.95
C ILE A 432 29.86 -15.92 -5.63
N ASN A 433 29.73 -17.25 -5.69
CA ASN A 433 29.95 -18.10 -4.53
C ASN A 433 31.40 -17.85 -4.09
N SER A 434 31.55 -17.33 -2.87
CA SER A 434 32.82 -17.30 -2.15
C SER A 434 33.15 -18.69 -1.64
#